data_AF-A0A7C2N1J4-F1
#
_entry.id   AF-A0A7C2N1J4-F1
#
_cell.length_a   1.000
_cell.length_b   1.000
_cell.length_c   1.000
_cell.angle_alpha   90.00
_cell.angle_beta   90.00
_cell.angle_gamma   90.00
#
_symmetry.space_group_name_H-M   'P 1'
#
loop_
_entity.id
_entity.type
_entity.pdbx_description
1 polymer ?
#
loop_
_entity_poly.entity_id
_entity_poly.type
_entity_poly.pdbx_seq_one_letter_code
_entity_poly.pdbx_strand_id
1 'polypeptide(L)'
;MEEILKYTYLLDSKKLYEVLTRMWERYQHILENPNWDDLNEARAILYIIGYLFPEQIAPEAIKRRLHLLAEPLDELDFYQIVDSQNKVEQAKRKDDALFLEMVKYYKVVKSFKNKTNKGIWYLDEDRFVEIYNKYSPDQTMQIGRFGEFNKDDK
;
A
#
# COMPACT_ATOMS: atom_id res chain seq x y z
N MET A 1 8.73 -9.06 -0.30
CA MET A 1 9.41 -7.74 -0.13
C MET A 1 10.40 -7.42 -1.24
N GLU A 2 11.32 -8.34 -1.60
CA GLU A 2 12.30 -8.10 -2.67
C GLU A 2 11.66 -7.65 -4.00
N GLU A 3 10.62 -8.34 -4.45
CA GLU A 3 9.89 -7.97 -5.67
C GLU A 3 9.27 -6.56 -5.59
N ILE A 4 8.67 -6.19 -4.45
CA ILE A 4 8.08 -4.85 -4.25
C ILE A 4 9.15 -3.78 -4.40
N LEU A 5 10.29 -3.96 -3.73
CA LEU A 5 11.42 -3.04 -3.81
C LEU A 5 11.94 -2.97 -5.24
N LYS A 6 12.21 -4.11 -5.87
CA LYS A 6 12.69 -4.19 -7.26
C LYS A 6 11.80 -3.41 -8.21
N TYR A 7 10.50 -3.70 -8.24
CA TYR A 7 9.59 -3.04 -9.17
C TYR A 7 9.31 -1.58 -8.80
N THR A 8 9.44 -1.20 -7.53
CA THR A 8 9.44 0.22 -7.11
C THR A 8 10.66 0.98 -7.67
N TYR A 9 11.86 0.41 -7.57
CA TYR A 9 13.06 1.08 -8.06
C TYR A 9 13.14 1.10 -9.59
N LEU A 10 12.56 0.11 -10.27
CA LEU A 10 12.41 0.09 -11.72
C LEU A 10 11.22 0.91 -12.24
N LEU A 11 10.38 1.45 -11.34
CA LEU A 11 9.14 2.16 -11.67
C LEU A 11 8.17 1.30 -12.54
N ASP A 12 8.26 -0.04 -12.42
CA ASP A 12 7.42 -0.99 -13.16
C ASP A 12 6.07 -1.15 -12.47
N SER A 13 5.16 -0.22 -12.79
CA SER A 13 3.82 -0.15 -12.21
C SER A 13 3.00 -1.41 -12.45
N LYS A 14 3.20 -2.09 -13.59
CA LYS A 14 2.47 -3.31 -13.94
C LYS A 14 2.90 -4.47 -13.06
N LYS A 15 4.21 -4.73 -12.96
CA LYS A 15 4.74 -5.79 -12.11
C LYS A 15 4.50 -5.52 -10.63
N LEU A 16 4.59 -4.26 -10.21
CA LEU A 16 4.22 -3.88 -8.85
C LEU A 16 2.75 -4.21 -8.55
N TYR A 17 1.83 -3.85 -9.44
CA TYR A 17 0.41 -4.18 -9.29
C TYR A 17 0.18 -5.69 -9.19
N GLU A 18 0.82 -6.48 -10.05
CA GLU A 18 0.75 -7.95 -10.02
C GLU A 18 1.20 -8.51 -8.66
N VAL A 19 2.34 -8.06 -8.13
CA VAL A 19 2.88 -8.51 -6.84
C VAL A 19 1.96 -8.15 -5.67
N LEU A 20 1.51 -6.89 -5.61
CA LEU A 20 0.62 -6.42 -4.54
C LEU A 20 -0.74 -7.13 -4.60
N THR A 21 -1.23 -7.45 -5.80
CA THR A 21 -2.47 -8.23 -5.99
C THR A 21 -2.32 -9.63 -5.42
N ARG A 22 -1.23 -10.34 -5.71
CA ARG A 22 -0.97 -11.68 -5.13
C ARG A 22 -0.93 -11.64 -3.61
N MET A 23 -0.29 -10.63 -3.03
CA MET A 23 -0.28 -10.47 -1.57
C MET A 23 -1.68 -10.24 -1.01
N TRP A 24 -2.45 -9.34 -1.63
CA TRP A 24 -3.84 -9.10 -1.24
C TRP A 24 -4.71 -10.36 -1.33
N GLU A 25 -4.58 -11.14 -2.41
CA GLU A 25 -5.29 -12.40 -2.60
C GLU A 25 -4.89 -13.45 -1.56
N ARG A 26 -3.60 -13.57 -1.24
CA ARG A 26 -3.12 -14.45 -0.17
C ARG A 26 -3.70 -14.06 1.18
N TYR A 27 -3.71 -12.77 1.50
CA TYR A 27 -4.33 -12.24 2.72
C TYR A 27 -5.82 -12.60 2.79
N GLN A 28 -6.59 -12.34 1.73
CA GLN A 28 -8.01 -12.67 1.70
C GLN A 28 -8.27 -14.18 1.83
N HIS A 29 -7.45 -15.01 1.18
CA HIS A 29 -7.54 -16.47 1.29
C HIS A 29 -7.34 -16.96 2.74
N ILE A 30 -6.38 -16.38 3.47
CA ILE A 30 -6.15 -16.70 4.89
C ILE A 30 -7.37 -16.30 5.74
N LEU A 31 -7.99 -15.15 5.47
CA LEU A 31 -9.19 -14.73 6.22
C LEU A 31 -10.41 -15.62 5.94
N GLU A 32 -10.49 -16.23 4.76
CA GLU A 32 -11.55 -17.20 4.42
C GLU A 32 -11.34 -18.55 5.10
N ASN A 33 -10.08 -18.97 5.26
CA ASN A 33 -9.71 -20.26 5.83
C ASN A 33 -8.65 -20.07 6.94
N PRO A 34 -9.02 -19.49 8.09
CA PRO A 34 -8.05 -19.08 9.09
C PRO A 34 -7.38 -20.27 9.78
N ASN A 35 -6.05 -20.20 9.82
CA ASN A 35 -5.18 -21.07 10.58
C ASN A 35 -4.22 -20.18 11.38
N TRP A 36 -3.91 -20.55 12.63
CA TRP A 36 -3.07 -19.74 13.51
C TRP A 36 -1.69 -19.44 12.90
N ASP A 37 -1.06 -20.44 12.28
CA ASP A 37 0.26 -20.27 11.68
C ASP A 37 0.24 -19.24 10.52
N ASP A 38 -0.83 -19.26 9.72
CA ASP A 38 -1.00 -18.35 8.58
C ASP A 38 -1.46 -16.94 8.99
N LEU A 39 -2.07 -16.77 10.17
CA LEU A 39 -2.56 -15.45 10.62
C LEU A 39 -1.44 -14.44 10.85
N ASN A 40 -0.23 -14.90 11.21
CA ASN A 40 0.94 -14.04 11.29
C ASN A 40 1.44 -13.62 9.89
N GLU A 41 1.26 -14.45 8.87
CA GLU A 41 1.52 -14.07 7.48
C GLU A 41 0.51 -13.00 7.03
N ALA A 42 -0.78 -13.19 7.31
CA ALA A 42 -1.82 -12.21 7.02
C ALA A 42 -1.52 -10.86 7.68
N ARG A 43 -1.07 -10.87 8.94
CA ARG A 43 -0.62 -9.68 9.67
C ARG A 43 0.54 -8.97 8.97
N ALA A 44 1.57 -9.73 8.56
CA ALA A 44 2.72 -9.17 7.86
C ALA A 44 2.32 -8.59 6.49
N ILE A 45 1.44 -9.27 5.75
CA ILE A 45 0.89 -8.75 4.49
C ILE A 45 0.17 -7.43 4.73
N LEU A 46 -0.75 -7.39 5.70
CA LEU A 46 -1.52 -6.19 6.03
C LEU A 46 -0.60 -5.01 6.37
N TYR A 47 0.40 -5.23 7.21
CA TYR A 47 1.39 -4.20 7.56
C TYR A 47 2.17 -3.71 6.33
N ILE A 48 2.57 -4.61 5.43
CA ILE A 48 3.29 -4.25 4.22
C ILE A 48 2.41 -3.41 3.28
N ILE A 49 1.23 -3.91 2.91
CA ILE A 49 0.40 -3.30 1.87
C ILE A 49 -0.38 -2.07 2.39
N GLY A 50 -0.68 -2.03 3.68
CA GLY A 50 -1.49 -0.99 4.32
C GLY A 50 -0.70 0.15 4.95
N TYR A 51 0.57 -0.09 5.29
CA TYR A 51 1.38 0.89 6.01
C TYR A 51 2.78 1.05 5.40
N LEU A 52 3.64 0.04 5.53
CA LEU A 52 5.06 0.18 5.20
C LEU A 52 5.30 0.61 3.74
N PHE A 53 4.66 -0.08 2.80
CA PHE A 53 4.83 0.23 1.39
C PHE A 53 4.22 1.59 1.00
N PRO A 54 2.91 1.84 1.24
CA PRO A 54 2.28 3.08 0.77
C PRO A 54 2.69 4.34 1.53
N GLU A 55 3.10 4.26 2.81
CA GLU A 55 3.42 5.44 3.62
C GLU A 55 4.92 5.75 3.69
N GLN A 56 5.80 4.76 3.47
CA GLN A 56 7.24 4.97 3.62
C GLN A 56 7.99 4.73 2.31
N ILE A 57 7.83 3.55 1.71
CA ILE A 57 8.63 3.15 0.55
C ILE A 57 8.22 3.92 -0.71
N ALA A 58 6.91 3.98 -0.98
CA ALA A 58 6.41 4.58 -2.19
C ALA A 58 6.58 6.11 -2.27
N PRO A 59 6.31 6.89 -1.20
CA PRO A 59 6.56 8.33 -1.20
C PRO A 59 8.04 8.67 -1.41
N GLU A 60 8.93 7.95 -0.73
CA GLU A 60 10.38 8.15 -0.88
C GLU A 60 10.86 7.83 -2.30
N ALA A 61 10.31 6.78 -2.93
CA ALA A 61 10.60 6.46 -4.32
C ALA A 61 10.16 7.57 -5.29
N ILE A 62 9.00 8.19 -5.04
CA ILE A 62 8.52 9.34 -5.83
C ILE A 62 9.47 10.52 -5.62
N LYS A 63 9.70 10.92 -4.36
CA LYS A 63 10.53 12.06 -3.98
C LYS A 63 11.91 12.05 -4.63
N ARG A 64 12.56 10.89 -4.67
CA ARG A 64 13.88 10.71 -5.30
C ARG A 64 13.92 10.94 -6.81
N ARG A 65 12.77 11.03 -7.48
CA ARG A 65 12.69 11.19 -8.94
C ARG A 65 12.13 12.53 -9.38
N LEU A 66 11.51 13.31 -8.47
CA LEU A 66 10.87 14.57 -8.83
C LEU A 66 11.83 15.61 -9.40
N HIS A 67 13.08 15.61 -8.94
CA HIS A 67 14.12 16.50 -9.46
C HIS A 67 14.62 16.11 -10.87
N LEU A 68 14.24 14.94 -11.37
CA LEU A 68 14.61 14.44 -12.70
C LEU A 68 13.53 14.75 -13.77
N LEU A 69 12.40 15.31 -13.37
CA LEU A 69 11.35 15.74 -14.29
C LEU A 69 11.85 16.90 -15.17
N ALA A 70 11.24 17.05 -16.35
CA ALA A 70 11.59 18.17 -17.26
C ALA A 70 11.37 19.53 -16.58
N GLU A 71 10.30 19.63 -15.80
CA GLU A 71 10.08 20.71 -14.83
C GLU A 71 10.04 20.10 -13.43
N PRO A 72 11.11 20.30 -12.61
CA PRO A 72 11.17 19.76 -11.26
C PRO A 72 9.96 20.15 -10.42
N LEU A 73 9.55 19.22 -9.55
CA LEU A 73 8.44 19.39 -8.62
C LEU A 73 8.89 19.13 -7.19
N ASP A 74 8.19 19.72 -6.24
CA ASP A 74 8.19 19.21 -4.88
C ASP A 74 7.16 18.08 -4.73
N GLU A 75 7.24 17.39 -3.58
CA GLU A 75 6.40 16.23 -3.31
C GLU A 75 4.90 16.60 -3.17
N LEU A 76 4.61 17.75 -2.56
CA LEU A 76 3.24 18.20 -2.33
C LEU A 76 2.57 18.61 -3.65
N ASP A 77 3.28 19.34 -4.50
CA ASP A 77 2.82 19.75 -5.82
C ASP A 77 2.54 18.53 -6.69
N PHE A 78 3.42 17.52 -6.66
CA PHE A 78 3.17 16.27 -7.38
C PHE A 78 1.85 15.62 -6.95
N TYR A 79 1.64 15.42 -5.65
CA TYR A 79 0.39 14.82 -5.16
C TYR A 79 -0.83 15.69 -5.49
N GLN A 80 -0.73 17.00 -5.32
CA GLN A 80 -1.80 17.93 -5.68
C GLN A 80 -2.15 17.84 -7.15
N ILE A 81 -1.18 17.86 -8.06
CA ILE A 81 -1.43 17.76 -9.51
C ILE A 81 -2.14 16.45 -9.84
N VAL A 82 -1.70 15.34 -9.27
CA VAL A 82 -2.26 14.02 -9.58
C VAL A 82 -3.64 13.82 -8.95
N ASP A 83 -3.86 14.28 -7.72
CA ASP A 83 -5.10 14.07 -6.97
C ASP A 83 -6.20 15.09 -7.26
N SER A 84 -5.86 16.36 -7.46
CA SER A 84 -6.84 17.43 -7.74
C SER A 84 -7.41 17.37 -9.16
N GLN A 85 -6.91 16.45 -10.00
CA GLN A 85 -7.18 16.42 -11.45
C GLN A 85 -6.98 17.80 -12.10
N ASN A 86 -6.00 18.59 -11.65
CA ASN A 86 -5.71 19.89 -12.25
C ASN A 86 -5.28 19.69 -13.72
N LYS A 87 -6.27 19.75 -14.62
CA LYS A 87 -6.11 19.44 -16.04
C LYS A 87 -5.11 20.36 -16.72
N VAL A 88 -4.94 21.58 -16.23
CA VAL A 88 -3.97 22.54 -16.77
C VAL A 88 -2.55 22.06 -16.49
N GLU A 89 -2.24 21.76 -15.23
CA GLU A 89 -0.91 21.27 -14.86
C GLU A 89 -0.61 19.90 -15.43
N GLN A 90 -1.60 19.01 -15.49
CA GLN A 90 -1.44 17.71 -16.16
C GLN A 90 -1.21 17.87 -17.67
N ALA A 91 -1.86 18.83 -18.33
CA ALA A 91 -1.67 19.07 -19.75
C ALA A 91 -0.26 19.60 -20.08
N LYS A 92 0.33 20.42 -19.20
CA LYS A 92 1.73 20.88 -19.35
C LYS A 92 2.72 19.72 -19.33
N ARG A 93 2.40 18.64 -18.60
CA ARG A 93 3.29 17.50 -18.35
C ARG A 93 2.92 16.27 -19.18
N LYS A 94 2.01 16.40 -20.15
CA LYS A 94 1.49 15.28 -20.95
C LYS A 94 2.57 14.56 -21.78
N ASP A 95 3.68 15.26 -22.08
CA ASP A 95 4.78 14.75 -22.90
C ASP A 95 6.01 14.37 -22.03
N ASP A 96 5.95 14.54 -20.71
CA ASP A 96 7.00 14.10 -19.77
C ASP A 96 6.79 12.62 -19.41
N ALA A 97 7.56 11.75 -20.07
CA ALA A 97 7.45 10.30 -19.89
C ALA A 97 7.69 9.86 -18.43
N LEU A 98 8.63 10.48 -17.72
CA LEU A 98 8.92 10.14 -16.33
C LEU A 98 7.74 10.54 -15.44
N PHE A 99 7.19 11.75 -15.63
CA PHE A 99 5.99 12.18 -14.92
C PHE A 99 4.83 11.20 -15.13
N LEU A 100 4.57 10.79 -16.37
CA LEU A 100 3.50 9.85 -16.69
C LEU A 100 3.70 8.47 -16.01
N GLU A 101 4.92 7.96 -15.97
CA GLU A 101 5.23 6.71 -15.26
C GLU A 101 5.08 6.86 -13.74
N MET A 102 5.51 7.98 -13.17
CA MET A 102 5.31 8.28 -11.74
C MET A 102 3.83 8.39 -11.39
N VAL A 103 2.99 8.95 -12.28
CA VAL A 103 1.53 8.99 -12.10
C VAL A 103 0.94 7.58 -12.11
N LYS A 104 1.36 6.71 -13.03
CA LYS A 104 0.91 5.29 -13.06
C LYS A 104 1.30 4.57 -11.78
N TYR A 105 2.54 4.77 -11.34
CA TYR A 105 3.08 4.19 -10.10
C TYR A 105 2.27 4.64 -8.89
N TYR A 106 2.06 5.96 -8.74
CA TYR A 106 1.29 6.52 -7.63
C TYR A 106 -0.16 6.03 -7.63
N LYS A 107 -0.80 5.88 -8.80
CA LYS A 107 -2.15 5.29 -8.90
C LYS A 107 -2.21 3.85 -8.42
N VAL A 108 -1.19 3.03 -8.71
CA VAL A 108 -1.09 1.67 -8.16
C VAL A 108 -0.99 1.72 -6.64
N VAL A 109 -0.07 2.52 -6.10
CA VAL A 109 0.10 2.68 -4.64
C VAL A 109 -1.22 3.10 -3.99
N LYS A 110 -1.88 4.14 -4.52
CA LYS A 110 -3.15 4.65 -4.00
C LYS A 110 -4.27 3.61 -4.07
N SER A 111 -4.28 2.74 -5.09
CA SER A 111 -5.28 1.67 -5.21
C SER A 111 -5.15 0.61 -4.11
N PHE A 112 -3.94 0.37 -3.61
CA PHE A 112 -3.71 -0.54 -2.47
C PHE A 112 -3.86 0.17 -1.13
N LYS A 113 -3.37 1.41 -1.03
CA LYS A 113 -3.62 2.26 0.14
C LYS A 113 -5.11 2.43 0.40
N ASN A 114 -5.96 2.51 -0.62
CA ASN A 114 -7.42 2.66 -0.43
C ASN A 114 -8.19 1.35 -0.71
N LYS A 115 -7.52 0.20 -0.66
CA LYS A 115 -8.15 -1.07 -0.97
C LYS A 115 -9.22 -1.36 0.09
N THR A 116 -10.40 -1.72 -0.37
CA THR A 116 -11.51 -2.12 0.50
C THR A 116 -11.99 -3.51 0.10
N ASN A 117 -12.47 -4.28 1.07
CA ASN A 117 -13.27 -5.46 0.79
C ASN A 117 -14.75 -5.05 0.68
N LYS A 118 -15.38 -5.37 -0.45
CA LYS A 118 -16.79 -5.05 -0.78
C LYS A 118 -17.17 -3.57 -0.61
N GLY A 119 -16.21 -2.64 -0.67
CA GLY A 119 -16.45 -1.20 -0.52
C GLY A 119 -16.69 -0.73 0.91
N ILE A 120 -16.54 -1.60 1.92
CA ILE A 120 -16.93 -1.31 3.31
C ILE A 120 -15.71 -1.37 4.24
N TRP A 121 -14.92 -2.43 4.15
CA TRP A 121 -13.84 -2.69 5.12
C TRP A 121 -12.50 -2.31 4.52
N TYR A 122 -11.89 -1.24 5.03
CA TYR A 122 -10.55 -0.84 4.66
C TYR A 122 -9.58 -1.99 4.93
N LEU A 123 -8.92 -2.48 3.89
CA LEU A 123 -8.04 -3.65 3.92
C LEU A 123 -8.63 -4.90 4.62
N ASP A 124 -9.95 -5.01 4.74
CA ASP A 124 -10.62 -6.06 5.55
C ASP A 124 -10.08 -6.18 6.99
N GLU A 125 -9.58 -5.07 7.53
CA GLU A 125 -8.80 -5.03 8.77
C GLU A 125 -9.62 -5.42 10.01
N ASP A 126 -10.86 -4.93 10.11
CA ASP A 126 -11.74 -5.26 11.24
C ASP A 126 -12.00 -6.77 11.32
N ARG A 127 -12.30 -7.40 10.17
CA ARG A 127 -12.46 -8.86 10.08
C ARG A 127 -11.16 -9.58 10.45
N PHE A 128 -10.01 -9.08 10.00
CA PHE A 128 -8.72 -9.66 10.37
C PHE A 128 -8.48 -9.58 11.89
N VAL A 129 -8.73 -8.44 12.52
CA VAL A 129 -8.58 -8.25 13.97
C VAL A 129 -9.49 -9.21 14.75
N GLU A 130 -10.75 -9.33 14.34
CA GLU A 130 -11.70 -10.30 14.93
C GLU A 130 -11.20 -11.74 14.83
N ILE A 131 -10.76 -12.16 13.63
CA ILE A 131 -10.25 -13.51 13.39
C ILE A 131 -8.97 -13.74 14.20
N TYR A 132 -8.02 -12.82 14.17
CA TYR A 132 -6.74 -12.98 14.85
C TYR A 132 -6.92 -13.14 16.36
N ASN A 133 -7.71 -12.26 16.98
CA ASN A 133 -7.96 -12.32 18.42
C ASN A 133 -8.75 -13.59 18.81
N LYS A 134 -9.66 -14.07 17.95
CA LYS A 134 -10.40 -15.32 18.17
C LYS A 134 -9.50 -16.56 18.11
N TYR A 135 -8.56 -16.62 17.17
CA TYR A 135 -7.70 -17.79 16.94
C TYR A 135 -6.39 -17.73 17.72
N SER A 136 -6.09 -16.61 18.40
CA SER A 136 -4.88 -16.49 19.22
C SER A 136 -4.86 -17.52 20.35
N PRO A 137 -3.77 -18.32 20.46
CA PRO A 137 -3.57 -19.23 21.59
C PRO A 137 -3.28 -18.46 22.89
N ASP A 138 -2.85 -17.21 22.78
CA ASP A 138 -2.66 -16.29 23.90
C ASP A 138 -3.67 -15.15 23.82
N GLN A 139 -4.68 -15.22 24.68
CA GLN A 139 -5.76 -14.23 24.76
C GLN A 139 -5.31 -12.88 25.34
N THR A 140 -4.10 -12.80 25.89
CA THR A 140 -3.49 -11.54 26.32
C THR A 140 -2.83 -10.77 25.17
N MET A 141 -2.48 -11.44 24.08
CA MET A 141 -1.88 -10.84 22.89
C MET A 141 -2.96 -10.37 21.90
N GLN A 142 -3.62 -9.27 22.23
CA GLN A 142 -4.60 -8.66 21.33
C GLN A 142 -3.94 -7.74 20.31
N ILE A 143 -4.43 -7.80 19.08
CA ILE A 143 -4.06 -6.84 18.04
C ILE A 143 -5.16 -5.82 17.80
N GLY A 144 -4.75 -4.63 17.40
CA GLY A 144 -5.59 -3.51 16.98
C GLY A 144 -5.30 -3.12 15.54
N ARG A 145 -5.25 -1.81 15.28
CA ARG A 145 -5.11 -1.30 13.91
C ARG A 145 -3.79 -1.71 13.23
N PHE A 146 -3.84 -1.89 11.91
CA PHE A 146 -2.77 -2.36 11.04
C PHE A 146 -2.11 -3.67 11.49
N GLY A 147 -2.80 -4.45 12.32
CA GLY A 147 -2.24 -5.63 12.96
C GLY A 147 -1.15 -5.35 13.98
N GLU A 148 -1.09 -4.14 14.54
CA GLU A 148 -0.21 -3.83 15.65
C GLU A 148 -0.74 -4.47 16.93
N PHE A 149 0.16 -4.94 17.80
CA PHE A 149 -0.24 -5.38 19.13
C PHE A 149 -0.74 -4.17 19.92
N ASN A 150 -1.82 -4.35 20.67
CA ASN A 150 -2.21 -3.37 21.67
C ASN A 150 -1.04 -3.22 22.62
N LYS A 151 -0.49 -2.01 22.71
CA LYS A 151 0.46 -1.70 23.77
C LYS A 151 -0.35 -1.69 25.05
N ASP A 152 -0.12 -2.66 25.92
CA ASP A 152 -0.47 -2.47 27.32
C ASP A 152 0.23 -1.18 27.76
N ASP A 153 -0.55 -0.15 28.05
CA ASP A 153 -0.07 1.03 28.78
C ASP A 153 0.47 0.50 30.12
N LYS A 154 1.79 0.28 30.17
CA LYS A 154 2.54 0.02 31.40
C LYS A 154 3.03 1.33 32.00
#